data_AF-A0A2X4WQ49-F1
#
_entry.id   AF-A0A2X4WQ49-F1
#
_cell.length_a   1.000
_cell.length_b   1.000
_cell.length_c   1.000
_cell.angle_alpha   90.00
_cell.angle_beta   90.00
_cell.angle_gamma   90.00
#
_symmetry.space_group_name_H-M   'P 1'
#
loop_
_entity.id
_entity.type
_entity.pdbx_description
1 polymer ?
#
loop_
_entity_poly.entity_id
_entity_poly.type
_entity_poly.pdbx_seq_one_letter_code
_entity_poly.pdbx_strand_id
1 'polypeptide(L)'
;MDQITEEQIQNIASLLSTIHKIPVSEIDHISIPKYDFINYFFPDIKMHTDLYESLTQLITRAEIKQDQFIHGDFHLENIVEHHGMYSIIDWTNGQLGDKRYNFAWALTLLKI
;
A
#
# COMPACT_ATOMS: atom_id res chain seq x y z
N MET A 1 20.16 -7.50 9.51
CA MET A 1 19.04 -8.17 8.83
C MET A 1 19.61 -9.33 8.06
N ASP A 2 19.11 -10.53 8.30
CA ASP A 2 19.46 -11.68 7.46
C ASP A 2 19.06 -11.41 6.00
N GLN A 3 19.81 -11.97 5.07
CA GLN A 3 19.50 -11.82 3.65
C GLN A 3 18.17 -12.50 3.34
N ILE A 4 17.25 -11.75 2.74
CA ILE A 4 15.97 -12.27 2.26
C ILE A 4 16.24 -13.25 1.11
N THR A 5 15.64 -14.43 1.17
CA THR A 5 15.78 -15.44 0.12
C THR A 5 14.85 -15.16 -1.06
N GLU A 6 15.16 -15.73 -2.22
CA GLU A 6 14.28 -15.64 -3.40
C GLU A 6 12.89 -16.22 -3.12
N GLU A 7 12.81 -17.32 -2.38
CA GLU A 7 11.56 -17.95 -1.95
C GLU A 7 10.71 -17.00 -1.07
N GLN A 8 11.33 -16.29 -0.13
CA GLN A 8 10.66 -15.29 0.68
C GLN A 8 10.09 -14.15 -0.17
N ILE A 9 10.86 -13.66 -1.16
CA ILE A 9 10.38 -12.63 -2.08
C ILE A 9 9.17 -13.13 -2.88
N GLN A 10 9.20 -14.37 -3.37
CA GLN A 10 8.07 -14.96 -4.10
C GLN A 10 6.82 -15.05 -3.22
N ASN A 11 6.95 -15.49 -1.96
CA ASN A 11 5.84 -15.57 -1.02
C ASN A 11 5.25 -14.19 -0.71
N ILE A 12 6.10 -13.19 -0.48
CA ILE A 12 5.67 -11.80 -0.23
C ILE A 12 4.96 -11.22 -1.46
N ALA A 13 5.49 -11.44 -2.67
CA ALA A 13 4.85 -11.00 -3.91
C ALA A 13 3.49 -11.68 -4.12
N SER A 14 3.37 -12.97 -3.78
CA SER A 14 2.11 -13.73 -3.83
C SER A 14 1.08 -13.19 -2.85
N LEU A 15 1.49 -12.87 -1.62
CA LEU A 15 0.64 -12.22 -0.61
C LEU A 15 0.13 -10.87 -1.12
N LEU A 16 1.03 -10.01 -1.60
CA LEU A 16 0.67 -8.70 -2.13
C LEU A 16 -0.31 -8.81 -3.32
N SER A 17 -0.07 -9.76 -4.22
CA SER A 17 -1.00 -10.02 -5.34
C SER A 17 -2.36 -10.49 -4.86
N THR A 18 -2.44 -11.23 -3.76
CA THR A 18 -3.70 -11.76 -3.22
C THR A 18 -4.58 -10.64 -2.70
N ILE A 19 -4.02 -9.67 -1.95
CA ILE A 19 -4.76 -8.50 -1.45
C ILE A 19 -5.43 -7.75 -2.60
N HIS A 20 -4.67 -7.47 -3.66
CA HIS A 20 -5.15 -6.67 -4.79
C HIS A 20 -6.04 -7.44 -5.77
N LYS A 21 -6.30 -8.73 -5.51
CA LYS A 21 -7.29 -9.53 -6.25
C LYS A 21 -8.62 -9.63 -5.53
N ILE A 22 -8.72 -9.18 -4.27
CA ILE A 22 -9.98 -9.15 -3.53
C ILE A 22 -10.91 -8.16 -4.24
N PRO A 23 -12.02 -8.62 -4.82
CA PRO A 23 -12.96 -7.71 -5.47
C PRO A 23 -13.59 -6.81 -4.41
N VAL A 24 -13.58 -5.50 -4.66
CA VAL A 24 -14.19 -4.54 -3.72
C VAL A 24 -15.67 -4.86 -3.45
N SER A 25 -16.37 -5.42 -4.44
CA SER A 25 -17.76 -5.88 -4.29
C SER A 25 -17.94 -7.01 -3.27
N GLU A 26 -16.93 -7.87 -3.08
CA GLU A 26 -17.00 -8.97 -2.11
C GLU A 26 -16.88 -8.46 -0.67
N ILE A 27 -16.29 -7.29 -0.48
CA ILE A 27 -16.01 -6.67 0.82
C ILE A 27 -16.85 -5.41 1.07
N ASP A 28 -17.79 -5.11 0.18
CA ASP A 28 -18.70 -3.94 0.24
C ASP A 28 -19.65 -3.97 1.45
N HIS A 29 -19.85 -5.16 2.03
CA HIS A 29 -20.60 -5.34 3.26
C HIS A 29 -19.86 -4.80 4.50
N ILE A 30 -18.55 -4.53 4.37
CA ILE A 30 -17.72 -3.85 5.36
C ILE A 30 -17.51 -2.43 4.84
N SER A 31 -17.78 -1.41 5.66
CA SER A 31 -17.50 -0.03 5.26
C SER A 31 -16.00 0.20 5.17
N ILE A 32 -15.43 0.05 3.98
CA ILE A 32 -14.01 0.27 3.74
C ILE A 32 -13.78 1.77 3.55
N PRO A 33 -12.87 2.38 4.32
CA PRO A 33 -12.60 3.79 4.18
C PRO A 33 -11.97 4.07 2.82
N LYS A 34 -12.32 5.23 2.26
CA LYS A 34 -11.68 5.82 1.09
C LYS A 34 -11.37 7.26 1.41
N TYR A 35 -10.09 7.57 1.60
CA TYR A 35 -9.65 8.91 1.95
C TYR A 35 -9.30 9.74 0.71
N ASP A 36 -9.29 11.06 0.86
CA ASP A 36 -8.69 11.94 -0.13
C ASP A 36 -7.18 11.67 -0.18
N PHE A 37 -6.68 11.21 -1.33
CA PHE A 37 -5.30 10.73 -1.48
C PHE A 37 -4.27 11.78 -1.03
N ILE A 38 -4.45 13.04 -1.41
CA ILE A 38 -3.48 14.10 -1.09
C ILE A 38 -3.48 14.38 0.41
N ASN A 39 -4.64 14.66 1.00
CA ASN A 39 -4.71 15.06 2.40
C ASN A 39 -4.36 13.90 3.36
N TYR A 40 -4.58 12.65 2.95
CA TYR A 40 -4.25 11.47 3.76
C TYR A 40 -2.75 11.19 3.81
N PHE A 41 -2.08 11.10 2.66
CA PHE A 41 -0.65 10.73 2.60
C PHE A 41 0.30 11.93 2.78
N PHE A 42 -0.17 13.14 2.48
CA PHE A 42 0.63 14.36 2.57
C PHE A 42 -0.14 15.39 3.40
N PRO A 43 -0.33 15.12 4.71
CA PRO A 43 -0.97 16.09 5.59
C PRO A 43 -0.23 17.42 5.51
N ASP A 44 -0.98 18.52 5.54
CA ASP A 44 -0.44 19.88 5.53
C ASP A 44 0.35 20.31 4.28
N ILE A 45 0.40 19.49 3.23
CA ILE A 45 1.15 19.79 2.00
C ILE A 45 0.78 21.12 1.35
N LYS A 46 -0.47 21.58 1.54
CA LYS A 46 -0.97 22.86 1.03
C LYS A 46 -0.25 24.07 1.63
N MET A 47 0.42 23.91 2.79
CA MET A 47 1.28 24.95 3.38
C MET A 47 2.62 25.10 2.65
N HIS A 48 2.97 24.14 1.78
CA HIS A 48 4.21 24.09 1.01
C HIS A 48 3.87 24.12 -0.49
N THR A 49 3.66 25.33 -1.03
CA THR A 49 3.10 25.53 -2.38
C THR A 49 3.90 24.84 -3.48
N ASP A 50 5.23 24.90 -3.42
CA ASP A 50 6.15 24.26 -4.38
C ASP A 50 6.01 22.73 -4.41
N LEU A 51 5.92 22.12 -3.22
CA LEU A 51 5.71 20.67 -3.08
C LEU A 51 4.30 20.26 -3.51
N TYR A 52 3.27 21.05 -3.15
CA TYR A 52 1.88 20.79 -3.52
C TYR A 52 1.66 20.81 -5.03
N GLU A 53 2.24 21.79 -5.73
CA GLU A 53 2.18 21.88 -7.19
C GLU A 53 2.85 20.67 -7.85
N SER A 54 4.04 20.31 -7.40
CA SER A 54 4.79 19.14 -7.90
C SER A 54 4.03 17.84 -7.67
N LEU A 55 3.48 17.65 -6.48
CA LEU A 55 2.68 16.48 -6.12
C LEU A 55 1.42 16.37 -7.00
N THR A 56 0.71 17.48 -7.20
CA THR A 56 -0.53 17.51 -8.01
C THR A 56 -0.24 17.10 -9.45
N GLN A 57 0.85 17.59 -10.03
CA GLN A 57 1.28 17.18 -11.38
C GLN A 57 1.62 15.69 -11.45
N LEU A 58 2.33 15.16 -10.44
CA LEU A 58 2.69 13.74 -10.37
C LEU A 58 1.47 12.84 -10.25
N ILE A 59 0.55 13.15 -9.33
CA ILE A 59 -0.69 12.39 -9.14
C ILE A 59 -1.54 12.40 -10.40
N THR A 60 -1.66 13.55 -11.05
CA THR A 60 -2.42 13.70 -12.30
C THR A 60 -1.81 12.82 -13.39
N ARG A 61 -0.48 12.89 -13.59
CA ARG A 61 0.24 12.08 -14.57
C ARG A 61 0.20 10.58 -14.26
N ALA A 62 0.22 10.22 -12.98
CA ALA A 62 0.17 8.83 -12.55
C ALA A 62 -1.22 8.23 -12.71
N GLU A 63 -2.26 9.05 -12.90
CA GLU A 63 -3.66 8.63 -12.95
C GLU A 63 -4.00 7.73 -11.75
N ILE A 64 -3.83 8.27 -10.54
CA ILE A 64 -4.08 7.51 -9.31
C ILE A 64 -5.52 6.99 -9.26
N LYS A 65 -5.68 5.68 -9.01
CA LYS A 65 -6.99 5.02 -8.92
C LYS A 65 -7.17 4.43 -7.53
N GLN A 66 -8.20 4.89 -6.82
CA GLN A 66 -8.57 4.35 -5.50
C GLN A 66 -9.77 3.41 -5.63
N ASP A 67 -9.56 2.31 -6.36
CA ASP A 67 -10.58 1.30 -6.69
C ASP A 67 -10.17 -0.13 -6.30
N GLN A 68 -9.02 -0.28 -5.61
CA GLN A 68 -8.54 -1.56 -5.09
C GLN A 68 -8.46 -1.50 -3.57
N PHE A 69 -8.63 -2.65 -2.92
CA PHE A 69 -8.27 -2.77 -1.51
C PHE A 69 -6.74 -2.78 -1.38
N ILE A 70 -6.23 -1.95 -0.47
CA ILE A 70 -4.80 -1.84 -0.14
C ILE A 70 -4.59 -1.98 1.36
N HIS A 71 -3.36 -2.34 1.73
CA HIS A 71 -2.95 -2.43 3.14
C HIS A 71 -2.70 -1.04 3.73
N GLY A 72 -2.15 -0.11 2.94
CA GLY A 72 -1.83 1.24 3.37
C GLY A 72 -0.49 1.38 4.11
N ASP A 73 0.08 0.27 4.58
CA ASP A 73 1.41 0.22 5.21
C ASP A 73 2.11 -1.13 4.97
N PHE A 74 2.19 -1.56 3.71
CA PHE A 74 2.74 -2.88 3.38
C PHE A 74 4.27 -2.87 3.38
N HIS A 75 4.89 -3.57 4.32
CA HIS A 75 6.34 -3.79 4.40
C HIS A 75 6.69 -5.05 5.21
N LEU A 76 7.96 -5.44 5.20
CA LEU A 76 8.42 -6.72 5.79
C LEU A 76 8.09 -6.87 7.27
N GLU A 77 8.19 -5.80 8.05
CA GLU A 77 7.88 -5.85 9.49
C GLU A 77 6.39 -6.12 9.78
N ASN A 78 5.50 -5.88 8.81
CA ASN A 78 4.08 -6.21 8.88
C ASN A 78 3.77 -7.59 8.28
N ILE A 79 4.79 -8.40 7.99
CA ILE A 79 4.65 -9.77 7.52
C ILE A 79 5.23 -10.70 8.57
N VAL A 80 4.38 -11.57 9.10
CA VAL A 80 4.77 -12.60 10.07
C VAL A 80 4.82 -13.97 9.39
N GLU A 81 5.81 -14.77 9.78
CA GLU A 81 5.97 -16.15 9.33
C GLU A 81 5.73 -17.10 10.51
N HIS A 82 4.99 -18.17 10.26
CA HIS A 82 4.79 -19.25 11.22
C HIS A 82 4.61 -20.59 10.50
N HIS A 83 5.56 -21.50 10.67
CA HIS A 83 5.57 -22.84 10.05
C HIS A 83 5.45 -22.81 8.51
N GLY A 84 6.17 -21.89 7.86
CA GLY A 84 6.17 -21.68 6.42
C GLY A 84 4.95 -20.92 5.89
N MET A 85 4.01 -20.54 6.76
CA MET A 85 2.87 -19.71 6.39
C MET A 85 3.17 -18.24 6.67
N TYR A 86 2.95 -17.40 5.67
CA TYR A 86 3.11 -15.95 5.80
C TYR A 86 1.74 -15.30 5.97
N SER A 87 1.65 -14.32 6.87
CA SER A 87 0.43 -13.56 7.14
C SER A 87 0.74 -12.08 7.26
N ILE A 88 -0.23 -11.25 6.90
CA ILE A 88 -0.12 -9.79 6.98
C ILE A 88 -0.88 -9.30 8.21
N ILE A 89 -0.22 -8.50 9.03
CA ILE A 89 -0.76 -7.91 10.25
C ILE A 89 -0.83 -6.39 10.14
N ASP A 90 -1.44 -5.75 11.15
CA ASP A 90 -1.60 -4.29 11.24
C ASP A 90 -2.41 -3.66 10.10
N TRP A 91 -3.67 -4.07 9.99
CA TRP A 91 -4.63 -3.57 9.01
C TRP A 91 -5.24 -2.20 9.37
N THR A 92 -4.64 -1.45 10.30
CA THR A 92 -5.16 -0.14 10.76
C THR A 92 -5.27 0.88 9.63
N ASN A 93 -4.40 0.78 8.61
CA ASN A 93 -4.37 1.64 7.42
C ASN A 93 -5.11 1.05 6.20
N GLY A 94 -5.81 -0.07 6.37
CA GLY A 94 -6.52 -0.78 5.32
C GLY A 94 -7.64 0.08 4.71
N GLN A 95 -7.60 0.28 3.39
CA GLN A 95 -8.45 1.26 2.71
C GLN A 95 -8.63 0.96 1.22
N LEU A 96 -9.52 1.70 0.56
CA LEU A 96 -9.54 1.80 -0.89
C LEU A 96 -8.43 2.73 -1.38
N GLY A 97 -7.57 2.22 -2.25
CA GLY A 97 -6.39 2.91 -2.72
C GLY A 97 -5.87 2.39 -4.06
N ASP A 98 -4.74 2.94 -4.46
CA ASP A 98 -4.04 2.52 -5.67
C ASP A 98 -3.11 1.35 -5.35
N LYS A 99 -3.31 0.22 -6.01
CA LYS A 99 -2.48 -0.99 -5.76
C LYS A 99 -0.98 -0.76 -5.93
N ARG A 100 -0.57 0.23 -6.73
CA ARG A 100 0.85 0.57 -6.91
C ARG A 100 1.46 1.11 -5.63
N TYR A 101 0.66 1.68 -4.74
CA TYR A 101 1.11 2.25 -3.47
C TYR A 101 1.80 1.21 -2.57
N ASN A 102 1.14 0.07 -2.28
CA ASN A 102 1.71 -0.97 -1.41
C ASN A 102 3.09 -1.44 -1.91
N PHE A 103 3.23 -1.64 -3.23
CA PHE A 103 4.51 -2.05 -3.81
C PHE A 103 5.57 -0.94 -3.73
N ALA A 104 5.20 0.29 -4.09
CA ALA A 104 6.11 1.43 -4.05
C ALA A 104 6.62 1.70 -2.63
N TRP A 105 5.75 1.55 -1.62
CA TRP A 105 6.11 1.72 -0.21
C TRP A 105 7.10 0.66 0.25
N ALA A 106 6.79 -0.63 0.03
CA ALA A 106 7.69 -1.73 0.37
C ALA A 106 9.07 -1.56 -0.31
N LEU A 107 9.09 -1.21 -1.59
CA LEU A 107 10.33 -0.99 -2.34
C LEU A 107 11.14 0.20 -1.81
N THR A 108 10.46 1.26 -1.37
CA THR A 108 11.11 2.46 -0.84
C THR A 108 11.78 2.15 0.50
N LEU A 109 11.10 1.45 1.40
CA LEU A 109 11.65 1.05 2.70
C LEU A 109 12.82 0.07 2.59
N LEU A 110 12.89 -0.73 1.52
CA LEU A 110 14.07 -1.58 1.26
C LEU A 110 15.32 -0.80 0.84
N LYS A 111 15.17 0.47 0.44
CA LYS A 111 16.24 1.29 -0.12
C LYS A 111 16.74 2.38 0.83
N ILE A 112 16.05 2.59 1.95
CA ILE A 112 16.39 3.56 2.99
C ILE A 112 17.06 2.80 4.14
#